data_AF-A0A7W0L8R4-F1
#
_entry.id   AF-A0A7W0L8R4-F1
#
_cell.length_a   1.000
_cell.length_b   1.000
_cell.length_c   1.000
_cell.angle_alpha   90.00
_cell.angle_beta   90.00
_cell.angle_gamma   90.00
#
_symmetry.space_group_name_H-M   'P 1'
#
loop_
_entity.id
_entity.type
_entity.pdbx_description
1 polymer ?
#
loop_
_entity_poly.entity_id
_entity_poly.type
_entity_poly.pdbx_seq_one_letter_code
_entity_poly.pdbx_strand_id
1 'polypeptide(L)' 'MGITLGPNQYGKAEVRVVTVDRSTARHVLRDLNVSCALRGDFSAVHLDGDNGHVLATDTQKNTVYAFARDGIGEIEDFG' A
#
# COMPACT_ATOMS: atom_id res chain seq x y z
N MET A 1 32.05 -4.62 17.43
CA MET A 1 30.68 -4.15 17.13
C MET A 1 30.08 -5.13 16.14
N GLY A 2 28.99 -5.81 16.48
CA GLY A 2 28.34 -6.78 15.59
C GLY A 2 27.46 -6.09 14.54
N ILE A 3 27.19 -6.78 13.44
CA ILE A 3 26.19 -6.34 12.45
C ILE A 3 24.81 -6.76 12.98
N THR A 4 23.88 -5.82 13.06
CA THR A 4 22.51 -6.06 13.54
C THR A 4 21.50 -5.41 12.61
N LEU A 5 20.36 -6.07 12.38
CA LEU A 5 19.24 -5.48 11.64
C LEU A 5 18.60 -4.37 12.47
N GLY A 6 18.51 -3.17 11.90
CA GLY A 6 17.84 -2.03 12.51
C GLY A 6 16.34 -1.94 12.17
N PRO A 7 15.71 -0.80 12.48
CA PRO A 7 14.36 -0.51 12.00
C PRO A 7 14.27 -0.65 10.48
N ASN A 8 13.27 -1.38 10.02
CA ASN A 8 13.05 -1.63 8.60
C ASN A 8 11.56 -1.55 8.26
N GLN A 9 11.29 -1.26 7.00
CA GLN A 9 9.96 -1.23 6.41
C GLN A 9 10.08 -1.46 4.91
N TYR A 10 9.04 -1.98 4.28
CA TYR A 10 8.96 -2.11 2.83
C TYR A 10 7.50 -1.95 2.39
N GLY A 11 7.30 -1.66 1.10
CA GLY A 11 5.96 -1.62 0.53
C GLY A 11 5.94 -1.05 -0.87
N LYS A 12 4.76 -0.61 -1.30
CA LYS A 12 4.59 0.05 -2.60
C LYS A 12 4.47 1.55 -2.40
N ALA A 13 5.36 2.29 -3.04
CA ALA A 13 5.29 3.74 -3.13
C ALA A 13 4.60 4.18 -4.42
N GLU A 14 4.00 5.37 -4.36
CA GLU A 14 3.47 6.11 -5.50
C GLU A 14 2.46 5.37 -6.39
N VAL A 15 1.53 4.65 -5.77
CA VAL A 15 0.38 4.08 -6.48
C VAL A 15 -0.57 5.22 -6.85
N ARG A 16 -0.59 5.58 -8.13
CA ARG A 16 -1.53 6.56 -8.68
C ARG A 16 -2.90 5.92 -8.90
N VAL A 17 -3.93 6.49 -8.28
CA VAL A 17 -5.32 6.04 -8.43
C VAL A 17 -6.24 7.23 -8.65
N VAL A 18 -7.13 7.10 -9.63
CA VAL A 18 -8.23 8.04 -9.86
C VAL A 18 -9.53 7.28 -9.78
N THR A 19 -10.40 7.67 -8.85
CA THR A 19 -11.78 7.18 -8.77
C THR A 19 -12.73 8.19 -9.38
N VAL A 20 -13.73 7.69 -10.11
CA VAL A 20 -14.78 8.52 -10.72
C VAL A 20 -16.12 8.02 -10.22
N ASP A 21 -16.79 8.82 -9.40
CA ASP A 21 -18.18 8.61 -9.04
C ASP A 21 -19.08 9.16 -10.15
N ARG A 22 -19.91 8.29 -10.71
CA ARG A 22 -20.86 8.57 -11.79
C ARG A 22 -22.32 8.30 -11.39
N SER A 23 -22.62 8.31 -10.09
CA SER A 23 -23.97 8.07 -9.56
C SER A 23 -24.99 9.15 -9.93
N THR A 24 -24.53 10.36 -10.30
CA THR A 24 -25.37 11.46 -10.79
C THR A 24 -24.87 11.99 -12.14
N ALA A 25 -25.65 12.86 -12.79
CA ALA A 25 -25.24 13.54 -14.02
C ALA A 25 -23.98 14.42 -13.85
N ARG A 26 -23.67 14.83 -12.62
CA ARG A 26 -22.42 15.53 -12.30
C ARG A 26 -21.43 14.54 -11.69
N HIS A 27 -20.41 14.17 -12.45
CA HIS A 27 -19.37 13.27 -11.97
C HIS A 27 -18.49 13.94 -10.91
N VAL A 28 -17.99 13.14 -9.97
CA VAL A 28 -17.01 13.55 -8.95
C VAL A 28 -15.74 12.72 -9.11
N LEU A 29 -14.58 13.38 -9.05
CA LEU A 29 -13.28 12.73 -9.18
C LEU A 29 -12.49 12.86 -7.88
N ARG A 30 -11.69 11.85 -7.59
CA ARG A 30 -10.61 11.89 -6.58
C ARG A 30 -9.36 11.31 -7.21
N ASP A 31 -8.25 12.03 -7.09
CA ASP A 31 -6.93 11.67 -7.63
C ASP A 31 -5.93 11.64 -6.46
N LEU A 32 -5.34 10.47 -6.23
CA LEU A 32 -4.45 10.24 -5.10
C LEU A 32 -3.12 9.65 -5.56
N ASN A 33 -2.09 9.95 -4.77
CA ASN A 33 -0.78 9.32 -4.84
C ASN A 33 -0.52 8.56 -3.53
N VAL A 34 -0.75 7.24 -3.54
CA VAL A 34 -0.79 6.42 -2.33
C VAL A 34 0.56 5.72 -2.12
N SER A 35 1.10 5.80 -0.91
CA SER A 35 2.26 5.01 -0.50
C SER A 35 1.92 4.19 0.74
N CYS A 36 2.26 2.91 0.72
CA CYS A 36 2.03 1.99 1.83
C CYS A 36 3.36 1.35 2.24
N ALA A 37 3.54 1.15 3.54
CA ALA A 37 4.71 0.50 4.10
C ALA A 37 4.29 -0.39 5.28
N LEU A 38 4.74 -1.64 5.26
CA LEU A 38 4.53 -2.59 6.34
C LEU A 38 5.76 -2.63 7.24
N ARG A 39 5.51 -2.78 8.54
CA ARG A 39 6.50 -2.97 9.62
C ARG A 39 6.12 -4.23 10.39
N GLY A 40 7.10 -5.04 10.78
CA GLY A 40 6.87 -6.32 11.43
C GLY A 40 8.15 -7.16 11.52
N ASP A 41 7.99 -8.46 11.74
CA ASP A 41 9.13 -9.38 11.74
C ASP A 41 9.54 -9.75 10.30
N PHE A 42 10.58 -9.07 9.83
CA PHE A 42 11.22 -9.31 8.54
C PHE A 42 12.66 -9.78 8.70
N SER A 43 13.02 -10.38 9.83
CA SER A 43 14.41 -10.81 10.08
C SER A 43 14.83 -11.88 9.08
N ALA A 44 13.98 -12.88 8.83
CA ALA A 44 14.27 -14.01 7.96
C ALA A 44 14.53 -13.59 6.49
N VAL A 45 13.80 -12.60 5.96
CA VAL A 45 14.06 -12.10 4.58
C VAL A 45 15.41 -11.39 4.49
N HIS A 46 15.82 -10.64 5.52
CA HIS A 46 17.08 -9.90 5.48
C HIS A 46 18.30 -10.77 5.76
N LEU A 47 18.16 -11.79 6.61
CA LEU A 47 19.27 -12.63 7.07
C LEU A 47 19.43 -13.89 6.22
N ASP A 48 18.32 -14.48 5.76
CA ASP A 48 18.30 -15.81 5.13
C ASP A 48 17.63 -15.80 3.73
N GLY A 49 17.00 -14.68 3.33
CA GLY A 49 16.27 -14.57 2.06
C GLY A 49 14.90 -15.26 2.05
N ASP A 50 14.38 -15.67 3.22
CA ASP A 50 13.06 -16.28 3.34
C ASP A 50 11.94 -15.22 3.24
N ASN A 51 11.15 -15.32 2.17
CA ASN A 51 10.04 -14.41 1.88
C ASN A 51 8.71 -14.84 2.52
N GLY A 52 8.69 -15.82 3.43
CA GLY A 52 7.47 -16.33 4.06
C GLY A 52 6.63 -15.25 4.77
N HIS A 53 7.25 -14.17 5.25
CA HIS A 53 6.56 -13.00 5.82
C HIS A 53 6.42 -11.81 4.86
N VAL A 54 6.87 -11.93 3.61
CA VAL A 54 6.87 -10.83 2.63
C VAL A 54 5.60 -10.87 1.78
N LEU A 55 4.62 -10.07 2.16
CA LEU A 55 3.51 -9.69 1.28
C LEU A 55 4.03 -8.87 0.10
N ALA A 56 4.03 -9.47 -1.10
CA ALA A 56 4.53 -8.81 -2.30
C ALA A 56 4.01 -7.36 -2.44
N THR A 57 4.89 -6.44 -2.82
CA THR A 57 4.51 -5.03 -3.00
C THR A 57 3.46 -4.87 -4.11
N ASP A 58 3.39 -5.82 -5.05
CA ASP A 58 2.32 -5.90 -6.04
C ASP A 58 0.96 -6.21 -5.41
N THR A 59 0.91 -7.08 -4.39
CA THR A 59 -0.32 -7.34 -3.64
C THR A 59 -0.79 -6.08 -2.92
N GLN A 60 0.10 -5.32 -2.29
CA GLN A 60 -0.26 -4.04 -1.67
C GLN A 60 -0.83 -3.04 -2.70
N LYS A 61 -0.20 -2.93 -3.88
CA LYS A 61 -0.72 -2.14 -5.02
C LYS A 61 -2.12 -2.59 -5.45
N ASN A 62 -2.33 -3.91 -5.58
CA ASN A 62 -3.62 -4.47 -5.98
C ASN A 62 -4.69 -4.18 -4.91
N THR A 63 -4.34 -4.24 -3.62
CA THR A 63 -5.24 -3.89 -2.51
C THR A 63 -5.68 -2.42 -2.57
N VAL A 64 -4.78 -1.48 -2.90
CA VAL A 64 -5.15 -0.07 -3.11
C VAL A 64 -6.26 0.07 -4.16
N TYR A 65 -6.12 -0.60 -5.31
CA TYR A 65 -7.16 -0.57 -6.35
C TYR A 65 -8.44 -1.31 -5.92
N ALA A 66 -8.32 -2.40 -5.17
CA ALA A 66 -9.46 -3.16 -4.68
C ALA A 66 -10.31 -2.31 -3.71
N PHE A 67 -9.70 -1.64 -2.74
CA PHE A 67 -10.43 -0.77 -1.80
C PHE A 67 -10.99 0.48 -2.50
N ALA A 68 -10.26 1.05 -3.46
CA ALA A 68 -10.75 2.19 -4.24
C ALA A 68 -12.03 1.89 -5.04
N ARG A 69 -12.37 0.61 -5.28
CA ARG A 69 -13.59 0.21 -6.00
C ARG A 69 -14.87 0.58 -5.25
N ASP A 70 -14.83 0.57 -3.92
CA ASP A 70 -15.98 0.92 -3.07
C ASP A 70 -16.17 2.45 -2.96
N GLY A 71 -15.30 3.22 -3.62
CA GLY A 71 -15.25 4.66 -3.56
C GLY A 71 -14.24 5.11 -2.51
N ILE A 72 -13.70 6.31 -2.72
CA ILE A 72 -12.86 6.97 -1.73
C ILE A 72 -13.67 8.13 -1.17
N GLY A 73 -13.77 8.26 0.14
CA GLY A 73 -14.47 9.34 0.84
C GLY A 73 -13.53 10.52 1.09
N GLU A 74 -13.38 10.88 2.36
CA GLU A 74 -12.23 11.65 2.82
C GLU A 74 -10.96 10.79 2.70
N ILE A 75 -9.82 11.42 2.46
CA ILE A 75 -8.56 10.70 2.21
C ILE A 75 -8.07 9.97 3.47
N GLU A 76 -8.32 10.52 4.66
CA GLU A 76 -7.94 9.97 5.95
C GLU A 76 -8.66 8.66 6.27
N ASP A 77 -9.84 8.45 5.69
CA ASP A 77 -10.62 7.21 5.83
C ASP A 77 -10.17 6.12 4.84
N PHE A 78 -9.27 6.44 3.91
CA PHE A 78 -8.76 5.51 2.90
C PHE A 78 -7.43 4.88 3.37
N GLY A 79 -7.52 3.79 4.13
CA GLY A 79 -6.37 3.07 4.69
C GLY A 79 -6.69 1.65 5.14
#